data_AF-A0A933E333-F1
#
_entry.id   AF-A0A933E333-F1
#
_cell.length_a   1.000
_cell.length_b   1.000
_cell.length_c   1.000
_cell.angle_alpha   90.00
_cell.angle_beta   90.00
_cell.angle_gamma   90.00
#
_symmetry.space_group_name_H-M   'P 1'
#
loop_
_entity.id
_entity.type
_entity.pdbx_description
1 polymer ?
#
loop_
_entity_poly.entity_id
_entity_poly.type
_entity_poly.pdbx_seq_one_letter_code
_entity_poly.pdbx_strand_id
1 'polypeptide(L)'
;MIHQGRPSGWIELVCGPMFSGKTEELIRRLRLVQIAKQRVQIFKPSIDNRYEDDYIISHSEQRFLCKPVSDAKEILQHIADTTRVVGVDEAQFFGEDIIQIVAKLADRGLRVIIAGLDQDFRGEPFGPMPRLMAVAESVLKLKAVCMVCGGLATKTQRLTRDDATVVVGSGEAYEARCRACFDPDFSLARCAPPIPVSKQQAQRSHGTQSAFGTSESN
;
A
#
# COMPACT_ATOMS: atom_id res chain seq x y z
N MET A 1 -23.61 28.46 22.43
CA MET A 1 -23.04 29.05 21.21
C MET A 1 -22.44 27.92 20.39
N ILE A 2 -23.13 27.50 19.32
CA ILE A 2 -22.62 26.50 18.38
C ILE A 2 -21.68 27.25 17.44
N HIS A 3 -20.41 26.85 17.40
CA HIS A 3 -19.42 27.45 16.51
C HIS A 3 -19.87 27.21 15.06
N GLN A 4 -20.46 28.22 14.42
CA GLN A 4 -20.63 28.26 12.97
C GLN A 4 -19.25 28.51 12.33
N GLY A 5 -18.35 27.54 12.46
CA GLY A 5 -17.08 27.54 11.76
C GLY A 5 -17.32 27.18 10.29
N ARG A 6 -16.61 27.85 9.37
CA ARG A 6 -16.52 27.41 7.97
C ARG A 6 -16.26 25.90 7.95
N PRO A 7 -16.85 25.12 7.01
CA PRO A 7 -16.46 23.73 6.85
C PRO A 7 -14.95 23.70 6.61
N SER A 8 -14.19 23.25 7.60
CA SER A 8 -12.75 23.09 7.48
C SER A 8 -12.49 21.92 6.54
N GLY A 9 -11.44 22.03 5.73
CA GLY A 9 -10.96 20.87 5.01
C GLY A 9 -10.43 19.84 6.00
N TRP A 10 -10.12 18.65 5.49
CA TRP A 10 -9.56 17.58 6.30
C TRP A 10 -8.77 16.62 5.41
N ILE A 11 -7.94 15.82 6.06
CA ILE A 11 -7.06 14.85 5.47
C ILE A 11 -7.56 13.44 5.84
N GLU A 12 -7.77 12.63 4.81
CA GLU A 12 -8.02 11.19 4.91
C GLU A 12 -6.80 10.45 4.38
N LEU A 13 -6.31 9.47 5.11
CA LEU A 13 -5.20 8.64 4.68
C LEU A 13 -5.62 7.18 4.59
N VAL A 14 -5.37 6.57 3.45
CA VAL A 14 -5.59 5.15 3.15
C VAL A 14 -4.22 4.50 2.98
N CYS A 15 -3.87 3.58 3.86
CA CYS A 15 -2.57 2.91 3.83
C CYS A 15 -2.68 1.40 3.99
N GLY A 16 -1.56 0.70 3.82
CA GLY A 16 -1.47 -0.75 3.90
C GLY A 16 -0.47 -1.32 2.91
N PRO A 17 -0.22 -2.65 2.95
CA PRO A 17 0.75 -3.29 2.07
C PRO A 17 0.31 -3.22 0.60
N MET A 18 1.21 -3.58 -0.32
CA MET A 18 0.81 -3.90 -1.70
C MET A 18 -0.34 -4.92 -1.71
N PHE A 19 -1.19 -4.85 -2.74
CA PHE A 19 -2.37 -5.72 -2.93
C PHE A 19 -3.51 -5.54 -1.91
N SER A 20 -3.47 -4.51 -1.07
CA SER A 20 -4.51 -4.26 -0.06
C SER A 20 -5.70 -3.44 -0.56
N GLY A 21 -5.74 -3.03 -1.84
CA GLY A 21 -6.85 -2.25 -2.38
C GLY A 21 -6.77 -0.73 -2.16
N LYS A 22 -5.58 -0.14 -1.97
CA LYS A 22 -5.44 1.30 -1.63
C LYS A 22 -5.94 2.22 -2.74
N THR A 23 -5.44 2.01 -3.95
CA THR A 23 -5.82 2.79 -5.13
C THR A 23 -7.30 2.59 -5.45
N GLU A 24 -7.84 1.39 -5.24
CA GLU A 24 -9.27 1.08 -5.36
C GLU A 24 -10.11 1.90 -4.38
N GLU A 25 -9.70 1.97 -3.11
CA GLU A 25 -10.42 2.74 -2.09
C GLU A 25 -10.31 4.25 -2.35
N LEU A 26 -9.14 4.74 -2.79
CA LEU A 26 -8.98 6.12 -3.25
C LEU A 26 -9.96 6.42 -4.39
N ILE A 27 -9.93 5.62 -5.47
CA ILE A 27 -10.81 5.77 -6.63
C ILE A 27 -12.28 5.72 -6.22
N ARG A 28 -12.67 4.78 -5.34
CA ARG A 28 -14.04 4.66 -4.84
C ARG A 28 -14.50 5.95 -4.17
N ARG A 29 -13.68 6.56 -3.30
CA ARG A 29 -14.01 7.81 -2.62
C ARG A 29 -14.12 8.98 -3.60
N LEU A 30 -13.18 9.10 -4.53
CA LEU A 30 -13.17 10.18 -5.53
C LEU A 30 -14.36 10.07 -6.49
N ARG A 31 -14.77 8.85 -6.86
CA ARG A 31 -15.95 8.60 -7.68
C ARG A 31 -17.23 9.09 -7.02
N LEU A 32 -17.43 8.80 -5.73
CA LEU A 32 -18.60 9.26 -4.98
C LEU A 32 -18.68 10.80 -4.96
N VAL A 33 -17.53 11.47 -4.86
CA VAL A 33 -17.41 12.92 -4.90
C VAL A 33 -17.77 13.48 -6.29
N GLN A 34 -17.32 12.84 -7.37
CA GLN A 34 -17.68 13.23 -8.74
C GLN A 34 -19.17 13.04 -9.03
N ILE A 35 -19.80 11.97 -8.53
CA ILE A 35 -21.25 11.75 -8.63
C ILE A 35 -22.01 12.90 -7.94
N ALA A 36 -21.48 13.41 -6.83
CA ALA A 36 -21.97 14.60 -6.13
C ALA A 36 -21.60 15.93 -6.84
N LYS A 37 -21.09 15.88 -8.08
CA LYS A 37 -20.71 17.02 -8.93
C LYS A 37 -19.61 17.93 -8.37
N GLN A 38 -18.81 17.43 -7.43
CA GLN A 38 -17.67 18.18 -6.92
C GLN A 38 -16.45 18.02 -7.84
N ARG A 39 -15.65 19.08 -7.96
CA ARG A 39 -14.43 19.09 -8.77
C ARG A 39 -13.29 18.39 -8.03
N VAL A 40 -12.74 17.37 -8.67
CA VAL A 40 -11.65 16.54 -8.15
C VAL A 40 -10.40 16.72 -9.00
N GLN A 41 -9.24 16.77 -8.37
CA GLN A 41 -7.94 16.58 -9.04
C GLN A 41 -7.12 15.52 -8.31
N ILE A 42 -6.35 14.75 -9.06
CA ILE A 42 -5.55 13.64 -8.53
C ILE A 42 -4.11 13.86 -8.94
N PHE A 43 -3.18 13.65 -8.01
CA PHE A 43 -1.76 13.77 -8.23
C PHE A 43 -1.06 12.45 -7.89
N LYS A 44 -0.07 12.08 -8.69
CA LYS A 44 0.82 10.94 -8.44
C LYS A 44 2.27 11.37 -8.66
N PRO A 45 3.25 10.81 -7.95
CA PRO A 45 4.65 11.15 -8.16
C PRO A 45 5.12 10.60 -9.52
N SER A 46 5.88 11.38 -10.28
CA SER A 46 6.34 10.98 -11.63
C SER A 46 7.25 9.75 -11.65
N ILE A 47 7.85 9.39 -10.51
CA ILE A 47 8.63 8.15 -10.36
C ILE A 47 7.76 6.88 -10.45
N ASP A 48 6.44 7.03 -10.23
CA ASP A 48 5.50 5.92 -10.39
C ASP A 48 4.99 5.82 -11.85
N ASN A 49 5.70 5.03 -12.64
CA ASN A 49 5.38 4.75 -14.05
C ASN A 49 4.72 3.37 -14.26
N ARG A 50 4.14 2.75 -13.22
CA ARG A 50 3.51 1.40 -13.32
C ARG A 50 2.30 1.35 -14.26
N TYR A 51 1.70 2.51 -14.51
CA TYR A 51 0.49 2.68 -15.31
C TYR A 51 0.66 3.94 -16.17
N GLU A 52 0.06 3.94 -17.37
CA GLU A 52 0.09 5.05 -18.36
C GLU A 52 0.16 6.44 -17.69
N ASP A 53 1.01 7.32 -18.23
CA ASP A 53 1.47 8.55 -17.56
C ASP A 53 0.32 9.37 -16.94
N ASP A 54 -0.83 9.48 -17.61
CA ASP A 54 -1.93 10.36 -17.17
C ASP A 54 -3.05 9.70 -16.33
N TYR A 55 -2.92 8.41 -15.97
CA TYR A 55 -4.00 7.70 -15.25
C TYR A 55 -3.51 7.01 -13.97
N ILE A 56 -4.38 7.02 -12.95
CA ILE A 56 -4.37 5.98 -11.93
C ILE A 56 -5.33 4.86 -12.37
N ILE A 57 -4.89 3.62 -12.22
CA ILE A 57 -5.62 2.44 -12.67
C ILE A 57 -5.86 1.56 -11.44
N SER A 58 -7.12 1.25 -11.14
CA SER A 58 -7.43 0.18 -10.19
C SER A 58 -7.19 -1.19 -10.82
N HIS A 59 -7.02 -2.21 -9.99
CA HIS A 59 -7.01 -3.61 -10.40
C HIS A 59 -8.32 -4.04 -11.11
N SER A 60 -9.38 -3.24 -11.02
CA SER A 60 -10.66 -3.40 -11.73
C SER A 60 -10.75 -2.60 -13.05
N GLU A 61 -9.61 -2.19 -13.60
CA GLU A 61 -9.46 -1.48 -14.89
C GLU A 61 -10.17 -0.11 -14.97
N GLN A 62 -10.54 0.48 -13.83
CA GLN A 62 -11.12 1.83 -13.81
C GLN A 62 -10.00 2.87 -13.90
N ARG A 63 -10.07 3.73 -14.91
CA ARG A 63 -9.11 4.80 -15.16
C ARG A 63 -9.63 6.12 -14.60
N PHE A 64 -8.83 6.78 -13.77
CA PHE A 64 -9.09 8.15 -13.32
C PHE A 64 -7.94 9.04 -13.78
N LEU A 65 -8.29 10.16 -14.43
CA LEU A 65 -7.29 11.14 -14.88
C LEU A 65 -6.53 11.66 -13.66
N CYS A 66 -5.21 11.56 -13.71
CA CYS A 66 -4.31 12.07 -12.69
C CYS A 66 -3.20 12.89 -13.34
N LYS A 67 -2.58 13.74 -12.53
CA LYS A 67 -1.45 14.55 -12.96
C LYS A 67 -0.17 14.05 -12.31
N PRO A 68 0.79 13.51 -13.09
CA PRO A 68 2.15 13.28 -12.62
C PRO A 68 2.76 14.59 -12.13
N VAL A 69 3.46 14.52 -11.01
CA VAL A 69 4.21 15.64 -10.44
C VAL A 69 5.58 15.17 -9.98
N SER A 70 6.61 15.98 -10.25
CA SER A 70 8.00 15.67 -9.89
C SER A 70 8.24 15.80 -8.40
N ASP A 71 7.58 16.78 -7.78
CA ASP A 71 7.65 17.07 -6.35
C ASP A 71 6.28 17.52 -5.81
N ALA A 72 6.16 17.59 -4.48
CA ALA A 72 4.89 17.92 -3.86
C ALA A 72 4.46 19.39 -4.10
N LYS A 73 5.39 20.32 -4.37
CA LYS A 73 5.09 21.74 -4.58
C LYS A 73 4.35 21.98 -5.89
N GLU A 74 4.58 21.15 -6.91
CA GLU A 74 3.83 21.18 -8.17
C GLU A 74 2.33 20.96 -7.97
N ILE A 75 1.92 20.26 -6.90
CA ILE A 75 0.49 20.11 -6.54
C ILE A 75 -0.15 21.50 -6.34
N LEU A 76 0.54 22.42 -5.64
CA LEU A 76 0.03 23.77 -5.42
C LEU A 76 0.01 24.62 -6.69
N GLN A 77 0.91 24.34 -7.64
CA GLN A 77 0.99 25.06 -8.91
C GLN A 77 -0.09 24.60 -9.90
N HIS A 78 -0.52 23.34 -9.79
CA HIS A 78 -1.48 22.73 -10.70
C HIS A 78 -2.89 22.63 -10.13
N ILE A 79 -3.08 22.89 -8.84
CA ILE A 79 -4.42 22.93 -8.28
C ILE A 79 -5.21 24.11 -8.84
N ALA A 80 -6.42 23.84 -9.32
CA ALA A 80 -7.33 24.84 -9.84
C ALA A 80 -8.18 25.39 -8.70
N ASP A 81 -8.55 26.67 -8.77
CA ASP A 81 -9.38 27.32 -7.74
C ASP A 81 -10.75 26.67 -7.56
N THR A 82 -11.22 25.95 -8.58
CA THR A 82 -12.51 25.24 -8.53
C THR A 82 -12.42 23.89 -7.82
N THR A 83 -11.23 23.35 -7.58
CA THR A 83 -11.02 22.05 -6.93
C THR A 83 -11.55 22.05 -5.50
N ARG A 84 -12.29 21.00 -5.15
CA ARG A 84 -12.83 20.79 -3.79
C ARG A 84 -12.25 19.57 -3.11
N VAL A 85 -11.84 18.57 -3.90
CA VAL A 85 -11.24 17.34 -3.40
C VAL A 85 -9.96 17.05 -4.15
N VAL A 86 -8.91 16.70 -3.41
CA VAL A 86 -7.59 16.35 -3.93
C VAL A 86 -7.29 14.90 -3.59
N GLY A 87 -7.01 14.09 -4.60
CA GLY A 87 -6.43 12.76 -4.44
C GLY A 87 -4.91 12.83 -4.55
N VAL A 88 -4.19 12.14 -3.67
CA VAL A 88 -2.74 11.92 -3.79
C VAL A 88 -2.52 10.42 -3.72
N ASP A 89 -2.09 9.80 -4.80
CA ASP A 89 -1.74 8.38 -4.82
C ASP A 89 -0.23 8.18 -4.65
N GLU A 90 0.15 7.00 -4.14
CA GLU A 90 1.54 6.57 -3.93
C GLU A 90 2.38 7.58 -3.15
N ALA A 91 1.78 8.12 -2.09
CA ALA A 91 2.31 9.23 -1.31
C ALA A 91 3.68 8.94 -0.66
N GLN A 92 4.04 7.67 -0.48
CA GLN A 92 5.32 7.26 0.09
C GLN A 92 6.54 7.67 -0.76
N PHE A 93 6.34 7.96 -2.05
CA PHE A 93 7.43 8.39 -2.94
C PHE A 93 7.65 9.91 -2.96
N PHE A 94 6.80 10.70 -2.30
CA PHE A 94 7.06 12.13 -2.12
C PHE A 94 8.07 12.38 -1.00
N GLY A 95 8.65 13.59 -1.00
CA GLY A 95 9.46 14.09 0.11
C GLY A 95 8.61 14.53 1.30
N GLU A 96 9.28 14.90 2.40
CA GLU A 96 8.67 15.39 3.64
C GLU A 96 7.84 16.69 3.47
N ASP A 97 8.06 17.41 2.38
CA ASP A 97 7.34 18.63 2.06
C ASP A 97 5.85 18.39 1.75
N ILE A 98 5.47 17.17 1.34
CA ILE A 98 4.07 16.79 1.11
C ILE A 98 3.19 17.05 2.34
N ILE A 99 3.73 16.86 3.55
CA ILE A 99 3.00 17.01 4.82
C ILE A 99 2.49 18.46 4.97
N GLN A 100 3.36 19.43 4.71
CA GLN A 100 2.98 20.84 4.79
C GLN A 100 2.01 21.23 3.68
N ILE A 101 2.12 20.59 2.51
CA ILE A 101 1.29 20.90 1.35
C ILE A 101 -0.13 20.39 1.56
N VAL A 102 -0.31 19.15 2.02
CA VAL A 102 -1.64 18.61 2.30
C VAL A 102 -2.33 19.36 3.45
N ALA A 103 -1.57 19.78 4.47
CA ALA A 103 -2.08 20.62 5.54
C ALA A 103 -2.58 21.97 5.01
N LYS A 104 -1.76 22.67 4.19
CA LYS A 104 -2.18 23.93 3.55
C LYS A 104 -3.44 23.78 2.69
N LEU A 105 -3.60 22.64 2.01
CA LEU A 105 -4.81 22.36 1.23
C LEU A 105 -6.03 22.15 2.13
N ALA A 106 -5.89 21.40 3.23
CA ALA A 106 -6.94 21.21 4.21
C ALA A 106 -7.34 22.54 4.90
N ASP A 107 -6.37 23.36 5.29
CA ASP A 107 -6.58 24.70 5.86
C ASP A 107 -7.35 25.64 4.91
N ARG A 108 -7.19 25.45 3.59
CA ARG A 108 -7.94 26.16 2.54
C ARG A 108 -9.38 25.68 2.38
N GLY A 109 -9.80 24.66 3.13
CA GLY A 109 -11.15 24.10 3.05
C GLY A 109 -11.31 22.90 2.11
N LEU A 110 -10.20 22.34 1.59
CA LEU A 110 -10.26 21.21 0.67
C LEU A 110 -10.25 19.88 1.42
N ARG A 111 -10.97 18.89 0.88
CA ARG A 111 -10.82 17.50 1.31
C ARG A 111 -9.62 16.88 0.61
N VAL A 112 -8.66 16.37 1.36
CA VAL A 112 -7.46 15.71 0.83
C VAL A 112 -7.54 14.22 1.14
N ILE A 113 -7.44 13.36 0.13
CA ILE A 113 -7.45 11.91 0.28
C ILE A 113 -6.11 11.38 -0.23
N ILE A 114 -5.35 10.78 0.68
CA ILE A 114 -3.98 10.30 0.45
C ILE A 114 -4.00 8.78 0.45
N ALA A 115 -3.37 8.15 -0.53
CA ALA A 115 -3.10 6.73 -0.56
C ALA A 115 -1.59 6.46 -0.63
N GLY A 116 -1.12 5.43 0.07
CA GLY A 116 0.30 5.04 0.00
C GLY A 116 0.65 3.83 0.86
N LEU A 117 1.82 3.24 0.62
CA LEU A 117 2.37 2.15 1.43
C LEU A 117 2.76 2.67 2.81
N ASP A 118 2.30 2.05 3.89
CA ASP A 118 2.72 2.43 5.25
C ASP A 118 4.12 1.93 5.58
N GLN A 119 4.57 0.85 4.95
CA GLN A 119 5.87 0.22 5.17
C GLN A 119 6.54 -0.17 3.85
N ASP A 120 7.87 -0.16 3.84
CA ASP A 120 8.68 -0.70 2.75
C ASP A 120 8.73 -2.25 2.81
N PHE A 121 9.47 -2.86 1.88
CA PHE A 121 9.60 -4.32 1.82
C PHE A 121 10.40 -4.94 2.99
N ARG A 122 11.15 -4.14 3.75
CA ARG A 122 11.83 -4.55 4.99
C ARG A 122 10.90 -4.43 6.19
N GLY A 123 9.72 -3.85 5.99
CA GLY A 123 8.74 -3.63 7.04
C GLY A 123 9.02 -2.38 7.87
N GLU A 124 9.91 -1.51 7.39
CA GLU A 124 10.21 -0.22 7.99
C GLU A 124 9.22 0.84 7.50
N PRO A 125 8.96 1.92 8.27
CA PRO A 125 8.06 2.97 7.84
C PRO A 125 8.51 3.63 6.52
N PHE A 126 7.59 3.82 5.57
CA PHE A 126 7.94 4.28 4.23
C PHE A 126 7.78 5.80 4.08
N GLY A 127 8.89 6.52 3.93
CA GLY A 127 8.91 7.92 3.52
C GLY A 127 8.08 8.81 4.47
N PRO A 128 7.26 9.75 3.95
CA PRO A 128 6.51 10.69 4.77
C PRO A 128 5.26 10.08 5.43
N MET A 129 4.93 8.82 5.13
CA MET A 129 3.67 8.18 5.55
C MET A 129 3.43 8.18 7.06
N PRO A 130 4.40 7.93 7.95
CA PRO A 130 4.18 7.97 9.39
C PRO A 130 3.71 9.33 9.90
N ARG A 131 4.29 10.40 9.36
CA ARG A 131 3.91 11.77 9.73
C ARG A 131 2.58 12.15 9.11
N LEU A 132 2.32 11.73 7.87
CA LEU A 132 1.00 11.91 7.24
C LEU A 132 -0.11 11.22 8.05
N MET A 133 0.14 10.01 8.56
CA MET A 133 -0.80 9.30 9.44
C MET A 133 -1.06 10.08 10.74
N ALA A 134 -0.04 10.74 11.29
CA ALA A 134 -0.16 11.49 12.54
C ALA A 134 -0.96 12.79 12.39
N VAL A 135 -0.90 13.45 11.22
CA VAL A 135 -1.61 14.72 10.98
C VAL A 135 -3.00 14.54 10.38
N ALA A 136 -3.35 13.35 9.88
CA ALA A 136 -4.63 13.11 9.24
C ALA A 136 -5.77 12.97 10.24
N GLU A 137 -6.93 13.58 9.95
CA GLU A 137 -8.15 13.44 10.75
C GLU A 137 -8.74 12.02 10.66
N SER A 138 -8.47 11.29 9.59
CA SER A 138 -8.90 9.89 9.44
C SER A 138 -7.81 9.04 8.81
N VAL A 139 -7.51 7.89 9.44
CA VAL A 139 -6.57 6.91 8.93
C VAL A 139 -7.26 5.55 8.77
N LEU A 140 -7.30 5.04 7.54
CA LEU A 140 -7.75 3.69 7.20
C LEU A 140 -6.55 2.84 6.82
N LYS A 141 -6.21 1.87 7.66
CA LYS A 141 -5.16 0.88 7.38
C LYS A 141 -5.78 -0.41 6.83
N LEU A 142 -5.74 -0.54 5.51
CA LEU A 142 -6.18 -1.71 4.77
C LEU A 142 -5.24 -2.90 5.02
N LYS A 143 -5.80 -4.09 4.84
CA LYS A 143 -5.10 -5.37 4.95
C LYS A 143 -5.31 -6.13 3.66
N ALA A 144 -4.29 -6.85 3.22
CA ALA A 144 -4.41 -7.79 2.10
C ALA A 144 -4.66 -9.21 2.63
N VAL A 145 -4.68 -10.20 1.73
CA VAL A 145 -4.68 -11.63 2.09
C VAL A 145 -3.24 -12.14 2.01
N CYS A 146 -2.82 -12.92 3.01
CA CYS A 146 -1.49 -13.51 3.03
C CYS A 146 -1.41 -14.64 2.01
N MET A 147 -0.47 -14.54 1.07
CA MET A 147 -0.27 -15.54 0.01
C MET A 147 0.29 -16.88 0.51
N VAL A 148 0.78 -16.94 1.75
CA VAL A 148 1.33 -18.17 2.38
C VAL A 148 0.27 -18.91 3.20
N CYS A 149 -0.45 -18.20 4.07
CA CYS A 149 -1.35 -18.84 5.05
C CYS A 149 -2.83 -18.44 4.93
N GLY A 150 -3.19 -17.54 4.02
CA GLY A 150 -4.57 -17.03 3.87
C GLY A 150 -5.03 -16.05 4.96
N GLY A 151 -4.22 -15.80 6.00
CA GLY A 151 -4.52 -14.84 7.05
C GLY A 151 -4.44 -13.38 6.60
N LEU A 152 -4.73 -12.44 7.51
CA LEU A 152 -4.66 -11.01 7.22
C LEU A 152 -3.20 -10.55 7.01
N ALA A 153 -2.90 -10.03 5.82
CA ALA A 153 -1.60 -9.51 5.47
C ALA A 153 -1.46 -8.02 5.80
N THR A 154 -0.30 -7.69 6.38
CA THR A 154 0.08 -6.32 6.78
C THR A 154 1.46 -5.94 6.28
N LYS A 155 2.13 -6.83 5.54
CA LYS A 155 3.50 -6.69 5.05
C LYS A 155 3.55 -6.95 3.56
N THR A 156 4.48 -6.29 2.89
CA THR A 156 4.86 -6.58 1.51
C THR A 156 6.18 -7.32 1.54
N GLN A 157 6.15 -8.58 1.12
CA GLN A 157 7.35 -9.40 0.97
C GLN A 157 7.94 -9.15 -0.42
N ARG A 158 9.23 -8.79 -0.49
CA ARG A 158 9.99 -8.86 -1.74
C ARG A 158 10.51 -10.29 -1.95
N LEU A 159 10.31 -10.81 -3.15
CA LEU A 159 10.72 -12.16 -3.58
C LEU A 159 12.01 -12.13 -4.41
N THR A 160 12.33 -11.01 -5.03
CA THR A 160 13.55 -10.84 -5.83
C THR A 160 14.75 -10.42 -4.99
N ARG A 161 15.94 -10.79 -5.45
CA ARG A 161 17.23 -10.49 -4.81
C ARG A 161 17.93 -9.25 -5.38
N ASP A 162 17.34 -8.60 -6.37
CA ASP A 162 17.96 -7.41 -6.96
C ASP A 162 17.94 -6.24 -5.96
N ASP A 163 19.11 -5.66 -5.73
CA ASP A 163 19.34 -4.52 -4.81
C ASP A 163 18.79 -3.18 -5.35
N ALA A 164 18.21 -3.18 -6.56
CA ALA A 164 17.55 -2.01 -7.11
C ALA A 164 16.42 -1.57 -6.16
N THR A 165 16.57 -0.38 -5.58
CA THR A 165 15.79 0.09 -4.43
C THR A 165 14.32 0.34 -4.73
N VAL A 166 13.88 0.24 -5.98
CA VAL A 166 12.45 0.31 -6.32
C VAL A 166 12.22 -0.54 -7.57
N VAL A 167 11.86 -1.81 -7.40
CA VAL A 167 11.27 -2.58 -8.52
C VAL A 167 9.83 -2.13 -8.65
N VAL A 168 9.64 -1.02 -9.35
CA VAL A 168 8.35 -0.48 -9.73
C VAL A 168 7.78 -1.40 -10.83
N GLY A 169 6.72 -2.17 -10.53
CA GLY A 169 5.87 -2.70 -11.61
C GLY A 169 5.87 -4.20 -11.92
N SER A 170 6.54 -5.09 -11.18
CA SER A 170 6.32 -6.54 -11.35
C SER A 170 5.55 -7.13 -10.18
N GLY A 171 4.28 -7.50 -10.42
CA GLY A 171 3.48 -8.28 -9.46
C GLY A 171 4.12 -9.63 -9.09
N GLU A 172 5.09 -10.08 -9.87
CA GLU A 172 5.88 -11.30 -9.60
C GLU A 172 7.02 -11.08 -8.59
N ALA A 173 7.44 -9.83 -8.34
CA ALA A 173 8.52 -9.53 -7.41
C ALA A 173 8.06 -9.32 -5.96
N TYR A 174 6.75 -9.17 -5.74
CA TYR A 174 6.21 -8.87 -4.41
C TYR A 174 4.94 -9.65 -4.12
N GLU A 175 4.76 -10.02 -2.87
CA GLU A 175 3.51 -10.62 -2.39
C GLU A 175 3.11 -10.09 -1.02
N ALA A 176 1.81 -10.14 -0.71
CA ALA A 176 1.31 -9.76 0.60
C ALA A 176 1.50 -10.88 1.62
N ARG A 177 2.06 -10.57 2.79
CA ARG A 177 2.24 -11.52 3.90
C ARG A 177 1.70 -11.00 5.23
N CYS A 178 1.27 -11.93 6.07
CA CYS A 178 0.98 -11.65 7.48
C CYS A 178 2.30 -11.48 8.25
N ARG A 179 2.22 -10.95 9.47
CA ARG A 179 3.39 -10.75 10.33
C ARG A 179 4.21 -12.02 10.55
N ALA A 180 3.56 -13.18 10.67
CA ALA A 180 4.23 -14.45 10.95
C ALA A 180 4.95 -15.04 9.72
N CYS A 181 4.43 -14.80 8.52
CA CYS A 181 5.04 -15.31 7.28
C CYS A 181 6.04 -14.33 6.65
N PHE A 182 6.03 -13.07 7.10
CA PHE A 182 6.96 -12.04 6.62
C PHE A 182 8.37 -12.33 7.11
N ASP A 183 9.30 -12.31 6.17
CA ASP A 183 10.72 -12.50 6.42
C ASP A 183 11.48 -11.33 5.76
N PRO A 184 11.95 -10.34 6.55
CA PRO A 184 12.66 -9.18 6.02
C PRO A 184 13.99 -9.57 5.35
N ASP A 185 14.59 -10.68 5.76
CA ASP A 185 15.88 -11.15 5.27
C ASP A 185 15.73 -12.12 4.08
N PHE A 186 14.51 -12.47 3.67
CA PHE A 186 14.25 -13.42 2.59
C PHE A 186 15.01 -13.09 1.30
N SER A 187 15.04 -11.79 0.94
CA SER A 187 15.73 -11.32 -0.26
C SER A 187 17.24 -11.12 -0.06
N LEU A 188 17.71 -11.08 1.19
CA LEU A 188 19.12 -10.89 1.59
C LEU A 188 19.82 -12.23 1.88
N ALA A 189 19.07 -13.27 2.24
CA ALA A 189 19.58 -14.58 2.57
C ALA A 189 20.08 -15.30 1.31
N ARG A 190 21.38 -15.62 1.28
CA ARG A 190 22.01 -16.47 0.25
C ARG A 190 21.60 -17.95 0.34
N CYS A 191 20.65 -18.33 1.18
CA CYS A 191 20.32 -19.73 1.44
C CYS A 191 18.98 -20.15 0.82
N ALA A 192 18.86 -21.47 0.62
CA ALA A 192 17.96 -22.20 -0.28
C ALA A 192 16.47 -21.79 -0.22
N PRO A 193 15.71 -21.97 -1.33
CA PRO A 193 14.31 -21.58 -1.38
C PRO A 193 13.47 -22.31 -0.32
N PRO A 194 12.42 -21.66 0.22
CA PRO A 194 11.53 -22.32 1.14
C PRO A 194 10.83 -23.48 0.43
N ILE A 195 10.71 -24.60 1.15
CA ILE A 195 9.98 -25.78 0.66
C ILE A 195 8.51 -25.36 0.47
N PRO A 196 7.93 -25.51 -0.73
CA PRO A 196 6.52 -25.19 -0.95
C PRO A 196 5.63 -26.08 -0.07
N VAL A 197 4.52 -25.50 0.40
CA VAL A 197 3.53 -26.13 1.32
C VAL A 197 3.01 -27.47 0.77
N SER A 198 3.05 -27.68 -0.55
CA SER A 198 2.69 -28.94 -1.21
C SER A 198 3.60 -30.14 -0.88
N LYS A 199 4.77 -29.92 -0.25
CA LYS A 199 5.69 -31.01 0.15
C LYS A 199 5.72 -31.30 1.65
N GLN A 200 5.11 -30.48 2.51
CA GLN A 200 5.04 -30.77 3.95
C GLN A 200 4.09 -31.93 4.30
N GLN A 201 3.14 -32.25 3.41
CA GLN A 201 2.26 -33.42 3.57
C GLN A 201 2.91 -34.74 3.10
N ALA A 202 4.00 -34.69 2.31
CA ALA A 202 4.67 -35.89 1.81
C ALA A 202 5.74 -36.46 2.77
N GLN A 203 6.16 -35.70 3.79
CA GLN A 203 7.19 -36.13 4.75
C GLN A 203 6.61 -36.64 6.08
N ARG A 204 5.28 -36.65 6.24
CA ARG A 204 4.61 -37.23 7.43
C ARG A 204 4.09 -38.67 7.21
N SER A 205 4.22 -39.24 6.01
CA SER A 205 3.69 -40.57 5.65
C SER A 205 4.72 -41.70 5.59
N HIS A 206 6.00 -41.46 5.93
CA HIS A 206 7.05 -42.49 5.95
C HIS A 206 7.77 -42.61 7.30
N GLY A 207 7.00 -42.51 8.39
CA GLY A 207 7.55 -42.55 9.75
C GLY A 207 6.66 -43.26 10.76
N THR A 208 6.16 -44.46 10.44
CA THR A 208 5.59 -45.33 11.48
C THR A 208 5.67 -46.82 11.09
N GLN A 209 6.47 -47.55 11.87
CA GLN A 209 6.30 -48.95 12.31
C GLN A 209 6.58 -50.10 11.33
N SER A 210 7.75 -50.72 11.50
CA SER A 210 7.81 -52.19 11.71
C SER A 210 9.12 -52.57 12.44
N ALA A 211 9.01 -52.76 13.76
CA ALA A 211 10.00 -53.47 14.56
C ALA A 211 9.24 -54.27 15.63
N PHE A 212 8.58 -55.34 15.20
CA PHE A 212 8.15 -56.42 16.08
C PHE A 212 9.27 -57.47 16.06
N GLY A 213 10.13 -57.43 17.08
CA GLY A 213 11.04 -58.51 17.42
C GLY A 213 10.58 -59.13 18.73
N THR A 214 9.89 -60.25 18.66
CA THR A 214 9.66 -61.14 19.79
C THR A 214 10.61 -62.31 19.66
N SER A 215 11.61 -62.37 20.54
CA SER A 215 12.43 -63.55 20.77
C SER A 215 12.38 -63.88 22.26
N GLU A 216 11.45 -64.76 22.63
CA GLU A 216 11.55 -65.57 23.85
C GLU A 216 11.10 -66.99 23.48
N SER A 217 12.05 -67.92 23.54
CA SER A 217 11.78 -69.35 23.61
C SER A 217 12.81 -69.97 24.56
N ASN A 218 12.27 -70.83 25.44
CA ASN A 218 12.93 -71.82 26.30
C ASN A 218 14.30 -72.33 25.84
#